data_AF-A0A0T5Z1G5-F1
#
_entry.id   AF-A0A0T5Z1G5-F1
#
_cell.length_a   1.000
_cell.length_b   1.000
_cell.length_c   1.000
_cell.angle_alpha   90.00
_cell.angle_beta   90.00
_cell.angle_gamma   90.00
#
_symmetry.space_group_name_H-M   'P 1'
#
loop_
_entity.id
_entity.type
_entity.pdbx_description
1 polymer ?
#
loop_
_entity_poly.entity_id
_entity_poly.type
_entity_poly.pdbx_seq_one_letter_code
_entity_poly.pdbx_strand_id
1 'polypeptide(L)'
;MSDNKTPEISRRKFLSGVGTAAAGAAAMVTPGLNVQAATTKAPRWAMVMDLRRCIGCRACTVACKSENHVSLGRFRAVIQEKTMGTFPNTKKAFLPLMCNHCEGNKKDGVPPCVKICPQFPGERRKYR
;
A
#
# COMPACT_ATOMS: atom_id res chain seq x y z
N MET A 1 -29.60 32.51 12.70
CA MET A 1 -29.18 31.10 12.59
C MET A 1 -27.90 30.92 13.38
N SER A 2 -27.94 30.19 14.50
CA SER A 2 -26.77 29.93 15.35
C SER A 2 -25.77 29.02 14.64
N ASP A 3 -24.52 29.49 14.53
CA ASP A 3 -23.37 28.65 14.20
C ASP A 3 -23.02 27.76 15.40
N ASN A 4 -23.56 26.54 15.39
CA ASN A 4 -23.26 25.53 16.41
C ASN A 4 -21.96 24.80 16.02
N LYS A 5 -20.80 25.36 16.38
CA LYS A 5 -19.51 24.64 16.27
C LYS A 5 -19.39 23.65 17.43
N THR A 6 -19.71 22.38 17.17
CA THR A 6 -19.31 21.28 18.06
C THR A 6 -17.77 21.20 18.16
N PRO A 7 -17.19 21.10 19.36
CA PRO A 7 -15.75 20.99 19.52
C PRO A 7 -15.28 19.59 19.06
N GLU A 8 -14.56 19.52 17.94
CA GLU A 8 -14.02 18.26 17.44
C GLU A 8 -12.82 17.83 18.30
N ILE A 9 -13.04 16.90 19.22
CA ILE A 9 -11.97 16.29 20.01
C ILE A 9 -11.27 15.23 19.14
N SER A 10 -10.08 15.58 18.64
CA SER A 10 -9.25 14.64 17.86
C SER A 10 -8.89 13.40 18.68
N ARG A 11 -9.00 12.21 18.07
CA ARG A 11 -8.56 10.91 18.66
C ARG A 11 -7.14 10.97 19.22
N ARG A 12 -6.26 11.78 18.62
CA ARG A 12 -4.89 12.02 19.09
C ARG A 12 -4.86 12.69 20.47
N LYS A 13 -5.72 13.70 20.70
CA LYS A 13 -5.82 14.43 21.97
C LYS A 13 -6.44 13.55 23.08
N PHE A 14 -7.40 12.70 22.72
CA PHE A 14 -8.00 11.75 23.66
C PHE A 14 -6.99 10.68 24.10
N LEU A 15 -6.27 10.06 23.16
CA LEU A 15 -5.26 9.05 23.46
C LEU A 15 -4.04 9.64 24.17
N SER A 16 -3.62 10.88 23.85
CA SER A 16 -2.53 11.54 24.57
C SER A 16 -2.93 11.93 26.01
N GLY A 17 -4.20 12.27 26.24
CA GLY A 17 -4.68 12.64 27.58
C GLY A 17 -4.89 11.44 28.50
N VAL A 18 -5.37 10.31 27.97
CA VAL A 18 -5.56 9.07 28.74
C VAL A 18 -4.22 8.33 28.94
N GLY A 19 -3.33 8.36 27.95
CA GLY A 19 -2.03 7.68 28.03
C GLY A 19 -1.08 8.24 29.08
N THR A 20 -1.11 9.56 29.34
CA THR A 20 -0.25 10.21 30.33
C THR A 20 -0.65 9.91 31.77
N ALA A 21 -1.94 9.72 32.05
CA ALA A 21 -2.43 9.41 33.39
C ALA A 21 -2.12 7.96 33.82
N ALA A 22 -2.23 7.00 32.90
CA ALA A 22 -1.97 5.58 33.21
C ALA A 22 -0.47 5.25 33.33
N ALA A 23 0.39 5.94 32.57
CA ALA A 23 1.83 5.69 32.60
C ALA A 23 2.51 6.14 33.90
N GLY A 24 1.97 7.18 34.56
CA GLY A 24 2.53 7.72 35.80
C GLY A 24 2.50 6.75 36.98
N ALA A 25 1.46 5.91 37.08
CA ALA A 25 1.32 4.96 38.18
C ALA A 25 2.14 3.68 38.00
N ALA A 26 2.34 3.22 36.76
CA ALA A 26 3.06 1.97 36.48
C ALA A 26 4.60 2.12 36.58
N ALA A 27 5.14 3.33 36.35
CA ALA A 27 6.58 3.58 36.38
C ALA A 27 7.21 3.47 37.78
N MET A 28 6.41 3.49 38.85
CA MET A 28 6.92 3.47 40.23
C MET A 28 7.17 2.06 40.79
N VAL A 29 6.71 0.99 40.10
CA VAL A 29 6.67 -0.37 40.68
C VAL A 29 7.73 -1.32 40.10
N THR A 30 8.48 -0.94 39.06
CA THR A 30 9.52 -1.80 38.46
C THR A 30 10.79 -1.03 38.13
N PRO A 31 11.74 -0.87 39.07
CA PRO A 31 13.08 -0.42 38.73
C PRO A 31 13.77 -1.51 37.90
N GLY A 32 14.13 -1.20 36.65
CA GLY A 32 15.03 -2.04 35.85
C GLY A 32 14.45 -2.73 34.61
N LEU A 33 13.18 -2.48 34.23
CA LEU A 33 12.71 -2.94 32.92
C LEU A 33 13.21 -2.00 31.82
N ASN A 34 14.34 -2.35 31.21
CA ASN A 34 14.78 -1.76 29.96
C ASN A 34 13.78 -2.15 28.85
N VAL A 35 12.82 -1.25 28.56
CA VAL A 35 11.95 -1.36 27.39
C VAL A 35 12.77 -0.96 26.17
N GLN A 36 13.56 -1.88 25.61
CA GLN A 36 14.08 -1.71 24.25
C GLN A 36 12.91 -1.91 23.28
N ALA A 37 12.47 -0.81 22.66
CA ALA A 37 11.57 -0.89 21.52
C ALA A 37 12.24 -1.74 20.42
N ALA A 38 11.62 -2.85 20.03
CA ALA A 38 12.08 -3.66 18.91
C ALA A 38 12.05 -2.81 17.63
N THR A 39 13.21 -2.37 17.15
CA THR A 39 13.32 -1.60 15.89
C THR A 39 13.37 -2.58 14.71
N THR A 40 12.29 -3.31 14.45
CA THR A 40 12.23 -4.18 13.26
C THR A 40 12.09 -3.31 12.02
N LYS A 41 13.09 -3.33 11.14
CA LYS A 41 13.05 -2.68 9.81
C LYS A 41 11.81 -3.18 9.05
N ALA A 42 11.03 -2.27 8.47
CA ALA A 42 9.82 -2.64 7.73
C ALA A 42 10.11 -3.66 6.60
N PRO A 43 9.18 -4.60 6.36
CA PRO A 43 9.36 -5.63 5.34
C PRO A 43 9.34 -5.05 3.92
N ARG A 44 10.02 -5.75 2.99
CA ARG A 44 9.90 -5.48 1.54
C ARG A 44 8.74 -6.28 0.98
N TRP A 45 7.70 -5.59 0.52
CA TRP A 45 6.51 -6.20 -0.05
C TRP A 45 6.71 -6.62 -1.50
N ALA A 46 6.14 -7.76 -1.88
CA ALA A 46 6.09 -8.25 -3.25
C ALA A 46 4.72 -8.90 -3.53
N MET A 47 4.31 -8.88 -4.79
CA MET A 47 3.10 -9.54 -5.27
C MET A 47 3.49 -10.49 -6.40
N VAL A 48 3.01 -11.73 -6.34
CA VAL A 48 3.28 -12.77 -7.34
C VAL A 48 1.95 -13.28 -7.89
N MET A 49 1.85 -13.34 -9.21
CA MET A 49 0.66 -13.81 -9.93
C MET A 49 1.03 -15.02 -10.79
N ASP A 50 0.46 -16.20 -10.52
CA ASP A 50 0.67 -17.40 -11.34
C ASP A 50 -0.22 -17.33 -12.59
N LEU A 51 0.40 -17.00 -13.73
CA LEU A 51 -0.29 -16.85 -15.01
C LEU A 51 -0.84 -18.17 -15.56
N ARG A 52 -0.34 -19.33 -15.10
CA ARG A 52 -0.84 -20.65 -15.51
C ARG A 52 -2.24 -20.93 -14.96
N ARG A 53 -2.61 -20.27 -13.86
CA ARG A 53 -3.92 -20.39 -13.20
C ARG A 53 -4.84 -19.21 -13.51
N CYS A 54 -4.36 -18.19 -14.20
CA CYS A 54 -5.17 -17.04 -14.55
C CYS A 54 -6.14 -17.41 -15.69
N ILE A 55 -7.45 -17.25 -15.42
CA ILE A 55 -8.52 -17.53 -16.39
C ILE A 55 -9.17 -16.26 -16.96
N GLY A 56 -8.62 -15.08 -16.66
CA GLY A 56 -9.15 -13.82 -17.17
C GLY A 56 -10.49 -13.36 -16.57
N CYS A 57 -10.85 -13.81 -15.35
CA CYS A 57 -12.16 -13.52 -14.73
C CYS A 57 -12.38 -12.04 -14.31
N ARG A 58 -11.33 -11.20 -14.31
CA ARG A 58 -11.37 -9.77 -13.95
C ARG A 58 -11.81 -9.46 -12.50
N ALA A 59 -11.90 -10.45 -11.62
CA ALA A 59 -12.21 -10.25 -10.21
C ALA A 59 -11.20 -9.32 -9.52
N CYS A 60 -9.91 -9.43 -9.84
CA CYS A 60 -8.86 -8.55 -9.31
C CYS A 60 -9.06 -7.08 -9.71
N THR A 61 -9.55 -6.81 -10.92
CA THR A 61 -9.88 -5.45 -11.37
C THR A 61 -11.06 -4.87 -10.59
N VAL A 62 -12.12 -5.65 -10.38
CA VAL A 62 -13.29 -5.22 -9.61
C VAL A 62 -12.92 -4.94 -8.16
N ALA A 63 -12.23 -5.89 -7.51
CA ALA A 63 -11.79 -5.75 -6.12
C ALA A 63 -10.91 -4.51 -5.91
N CYS A 64 -9.96 -4.27 -6.83
CA CYS A 64 -9.13 -3.07 -6.76
C CYS A 64 -9.97 -1.78 -6.85
N LYS A 65 -11.00 -1.77 -7.70
CA LYS A 65 -11.85 -0.60 -7.93
C LYS A 65 -12.75 -0.31 -6.74
N SER A 66 -13.37 -1.33 -6.14
CA SER A 66 -14.22 -1.19 -4.95
C SER A 66 -13.42 -0.75 -3.74
N GLU A 67 -12.26 -1.37 -3.50
CA GLU A 67 -11.44 -1.06 -2.32
C GLU A 67 -10.85 0.35 -2.38
N ASN A 68 -10.39 0.77 -3.57
CA ASN A 68 -9.65 2.02 -3.72
C ASN A 68 -10.50 3.18 -4.26
N HIS A 69 -11.82 3.00 -4.39
CA HIS A 69 -12.74 4.01 -4.90
C HIS A 69 -12.25 4.65 -6.21
N VAL A 70 -11.74 3.83 -7.14
CA VAL A 70 -11.16 4.33 -8.39
C VAL A 70 -12.27 4.91 -9.26
N SER A 71 -12.06 6.12 -9.78
CA SER A 71 -13.06 6.81 -10.60
C SER A 71 -13.50 6.02 -11.83
N LEU A 72 -14.70 6.34 -12.31
CA LEU A 72 -15.22 5.79 -13.57
C LEU A 72 -14.29 6.14 -14.74
N GLY A 73 -14.16 5.23 -15.70
CA GLY A 73 -13.21 5.35 -16.81
C GLY A 73 -11.73 5.14 -16.45
N ARG A 74 -11.38 4.96 -15.17
CA ARG A 74 -9.99 4.71 -14.72
C ARG A 74 -9.86 3.34 -14.03
N PHE A 75 -8.65 2.78 -14.12
CA PHE A 75 -8.29 1.48 -13.57
C PHE A 75 -6.85 1.50 -13.06
N ARG A 76 -6.58 0.82 -11.94
CA ARG A 76 -5.23 0.58 -11.40
C ARG A 76 -4.71 -0.83 -11.70
N ALA A 77 -5.61 -1.78 -11.93
CA ALA A 77 -5.33 -3.15 -12.32
C ALA A 77 -6.24 -3.54 -13.49
N VAL A 78 -5.67 -4.04 -14.59
CA VAL A 78 -6.39 -4.48 -15.79
C VAL A 78 -5.90 -5.86 -16.22
N ILE A 79 -6.70 -6.59 -17.00
CA ILE A 79 -6.26 -7.85 -17.61
C ILE A 79 -6.15 -7.64 -19.12
N GLN A 80 -4.95 -7.90 -19.66
CA GLN A 80 -4.73 -8.06 -21.09
C GLN A 80 -4.92 -9.53 -21.48
N GLU A 81 -5.67 -9.73 -22.56
CA GLU A 81 -5.91 -11.03 -23.17
C GLU A 81 -5.24 -11.05 -24.53
N LYS A 82 -4.52 -12.14 -24.83
CA LYS A 82 -3.92 -12.36 -26.15
C LYS A 82 -4.22 -13.77 -26.62
N THR A 83 -4.83 -13.88 -27.79
CA THR A 83 -4.97 -15.15 -28.51
C THR A 83 -3.74 -15.35 -29.39
N MET A 84 -3.16 -16.55 -29.37
CA MET A 84 -1.95 -16.91 -30.10
C MET A 84 -2.14 -18.25 -30.81
N GLY A 85 -1.45 -18.44 -31.93
CA GLY A 85 -1.53 -19.65 -32.74
C GLY A 85 -2.55 -19.57 -33.87
N THR A 86 -2.66 -20.65 -34.63
CA THR A 86 -3.55 -20.83 -35.78
C THR A 86 -4.38 -22.09 -35.58
N PHE A 87 -5.58 -22.14 -36.16
CA PHE A 87 -6.44 -23.32 -36.06
C PHE A 87 -5.74 -24.58 -36.57
N PRO A 88 -5.82 -25.74 -35.87
CA PRO A 88 -6.58 -25.99 -34.62
C PRO A 88 -5.81 -25.67 -33.32
N ASN A 89 -4.54 -25.32 -33.40
CA ASN A 89 -3.65 -25.11 -32.26
C ASN A 89 -3.69 -23.66 -31.74
N THR A 90 -4.84 -23.23 -31.24
CA THR A 90 -5.01 -21.89 -30.64
C THR A 90 -4.87 -21.91 -29.12
N LYS A 91 -4.30 -20.84 -28.57
CA LYS A 91 -4.14 -20.64 -27.12
C LYS A 91 -4.53 -19.23 -26.74
N LYS A 92 -5.00 -19.06 -25.51
CA LYS A 92 -5.23 -17.74 -24.89
C LYS A 92 -4.30 -17.56 -23.71
N ALA A 93 -3.73 -16.37 -23.58
CA ALA A 93 -2.94 -15.96 -22.44
C ALA A 93 -3.57 -14.73 -21.77
N PHE A 94 -3.57 -14.73 -20.44
CA PHE A 94 -4.09 -13.64 -19.63
C PHE A 94 -2.97 -13.04 -18.80
N LEU A 95 -2.77 -11.72 -18.93
CA LEU A 95 -1.75 -10.98 -18.20
C LEU A 95 -2.42 -9.89 -17.36
N PRO A 96 -2.48 -10.04 -16.03
CA PRO A 96 -2.79 -8.94 -15.13
C PRO A 96 -1.70 -7.88 -15.22
N LEU A 97 -2.10 -6.66 -15.56
CA LEU A 97 -1.24 -5.48 -15.63
C LEU A 97 -1.61 -4.51 -14.53
N MET A 98 -0.62 -4.18 -13.71
CA MET A 98 -0.70 -3.23 -12.61
C MET A 98 0.69 -2.66 -12.32
N CYS A 99 0.79 -1.67 -11.42
CA CYS A 99 2.08 -1.17 -10.98
C CYS A 99 2.88 -2.31 -10.30
N ASN A 100 4.11 -2.53 -10.75
CA ASN A 100 4.99 -3.56 -10.17
C ASN A 100 5.73 -3.10 -8.91
N HIS A 101 5.48 -1.87 -8.44
CA HIS A 101 6.14 -1.29 -7.26
C HIS A 101 7.66 -1.49 -7.29
N CYS A 102 8.27 -1.13 -8.43
CA CYS A 102 9.65 -1.45 -8.75
C CYS A 102 10.63 -1.05 -7.64
N GLU A 103 11.68 -1.84 -7.47
CA GLU A 103 12.76 -1.50 -6.54
C GLU A 103 13.63 -0.32 -7.03
N GLY A 104 13.53 0.05 -8.30
CA GLY A 104 14.44 1.01 -8.91
C GLY A 104 15.75 0.37 -9.36
N ASN A 105 16.66 1.18 -9.88
CA ASN A 105 17.93 0.67 -10.41
C ASN A 105 18.95 0.40 -9.29
N LYS A 106 20.01 -0.35 -9.60
CA LYS A 106 21.05 -0.72 -8.62
C LYS A 106 21.92 0.45 -8.12
N LYS A 107 21.92 1.59 -8.83
CA LYS A 107 22.77 2.74 -8.49
C LYS A 107 22.13 3.63 -7.44
N ASP A 108 20.84 3.97 -7.63
CA ASP A 108 20.12 4.92 -6.80
C ASP A 108 18.93 4.30 -6.02
N GLY A 109 18.47 3.10 -6.39
CA GLY A 109 17.34 2.44 -5.74
C GLY A 109 16.01 3.19 -5.91
N VAL A 110 15.90 4.02 -6.96
CA VAL A 110 14.72 4.84 -7.25
C VAL A 110 14.04 4.36 -8.54
N PRO A 111 12.70 4.15 -8.54
CA PRO A 111 11.97 3.77 -9.74
C PRO A 111 12.05 4.86 -10.84
N PRO A 112 12.08 4.48 -12.13
CA PRO A 112 12.20 5.45 -13.22
C PRO A 112 11.05 6.47 -13.24
N CYS A 113 9.83 6.05 -12.90
CA CYS A 113 8.67 6.94 -12.78
C CYS A 113 8.81 8.00 -11.68
N VAL A 114 9.55 7.70 -10.61
CA VAL A 114 9.83 8.65 -9.52
C VAL A 114 10.97 9.57 -9.94
N LYS A 115 12.03 9.02 -10.56
CA LYS A 115 13.21 9.76 -10.98
C LYS A 115 12.90 10.91 -11.95
N ILE A 116 11.92 10.72 -12.83
CA ILE A 116 11.50 11.73 -13.81
C ILE A 116 10.46 12.71 -13.25
N CYS A 117 9.91 12.48 -12.06
CA CYS A 117 8.83 13.31 -11.52
C CYS A 117 9.34 14.72 -11.19
N PRO A 118 8.80 15.79 -11.80
CA PRO A 118 9.28 17.16 -11.55
C PRO A 118 8.98 17.64 -10.12
N GLN A 119 7.92 17.12 -9.51
CA GLN A 119 7.39 17.57 -8.22
C GLN A 119 7.97 16.80 -7.04
N PHE A 120 8.38 15.55 -7.26
CA PHE A 120 8.99 14.70 -6.23
C PHE A 120 10.20 13.93 -6.79
N PRO A 121 11.27 14.63 -7.20
CA PRO A 121 12.51 14.00 -7.65
C PRO A 121 13.34 13.58 -6.43
N GLY A 122 12.93 12.55 -5.67
CA GLY A 122 13.76 12.17 -4.51
C GLY A 122 13.16 11.18 -3.53
N GLU A 123 13.95 10.14 -3.31
CA GLU A 123 13.84 9.05 -2.33
C GLU A 123 12.55 8.22 -2.35
N ARG A 124 12.75 6.89 -2.42
CA ARG A 124 11.68 5.92 -2.23
C ARG A 124 11.11 6.10 -0.82
N ARG A 125 9.78 6.08 -0.70
CA ARG A 125 9.09 5.97 0.58
C ARG A 125 9.65 4.77 1.36
N LYS A 126 10.37 5.04 2.44
CA LYS A 126 10.79 4.04 3.43
C LYS A 126 9.60 3.86 4.37
N TYR A 127 8.92 2.72 4.28
CA TYR A 127 7.95 2.33 5.29
C TYR A 127 8.75 2.14 6.59
N ARG A 128 8.34 2.82 7.68
CA ARG A 128 8.97 2.71 9.01
C ARG A 128 8.30 1.58 9.78
#